data_AF-A0A1B3WET1-F1
#
_entry.id   AF-A0A1B3WET1-F1
#
_cell.length_a   1.000
_cell.length_b   1.000
_cell.length_c   1.000
_cell.angle_alpha   90.00
_cell.angle_beta   90.00
_cell.angle_gamma   90.00
#
_symmetry.space_group_name_H-M   'P 1'
#
loop_
_entity.id
_entity.type
_entity.pdbx_description
1 polymer ?
#
loop_
_entity_poly.entity_id
_entity_poly.type
_entity_poly.pdbx_seq_one_letter_code
_entity_poly.pdbx_strand_id
1 'polypeptide(L)'
;MNKSMKLKVVGVIFLALGIVGLQLNPNRQEENLKIARTATNAYEAAKAISENNQKEIFYSSVAYGLLGFGISLTVGGFVLDKVVQKKKEEEKEEE
;
A
#
# COMPACT_ATOMS: atom_id res chain seq x y z
N MET A 1 -8.92 -16.27 17.35
CA MET A 1 -8.98 -15.99 15.90
C MET A 1 -8.19 -17.06 15.14
N ASN A 2 -8.81 -17.74 14.17
CA ASN A 2 -8.14 -18.75 13.34
C ASN A 2 -7.15 -18.08 12.35
N LYS A 3 -6.27 -18.89 11.73
CA LYS A 3 -5.16 -18.37 10.91
C LYS A 3 -5.64 -17.53 9.72
N SER A 4 -6.68 -17.97 9.03
CA SER A 4 -7.29 -17.26 7.91
C SER A 4 -7.90 -15.92 8.32
N MET A 5 -8.61 -15.85 9.44
CA MET A 5 -9.17 -14.59 9.94
C MET A 5 -8.06 -13.63 10.41
N LYS A 6 -6.94 -14.13 10.97
CA LYS A 6 -5.76 -13.29 11.23
C LYS A 6 -5.21 -12.66 9.95
N LEU A 7 -5.05 -13.45 8.88
CA LEU A 7 -4.55 -12.96 7.60
C LEU A 7 -5.46 -11.88 7.00
N LYS A 8 -6.78 -12.06 7.07
CA LYS A 8 -7.75 -11.06 6.58
C LYS A 8 -7.69 -9.77 7.38
N VAL A 9 -7.69 -9.85 8.72
CA VAL A 9 -7.64 -8.67 9.58
C VAL A 9 -6.35 -7.89 9.35
N VAL A 10 -5.21 -8.57 9.33
CA VAL A 10 -3.91 -7.94 9.03
C VAL A 10 -3.93 -7.34 7.62
N GLY A 11 -4.43 -8.07 6.62
CA GLY A 11 -4.55 -7.58 5.25
C GLY A 11 -5.39 -6.30 5.14
N VAL A 12 -6.53 -6.22 5.82
CA VAL A 12 -7.39 -5.03 5.87
C VAL A 12 -6.69 -3.84 6.55
N ILE A 13 -5.91 -4.08 7.61
CA ILE A 13 -5.12 -3.03 8.26
C ILE A 13 -4.10 -2.45 7.27
N PHE A 14 -3.34 -3.30 6.58
CA PHE A 14 -2.35 -2.85 5.59
C PHE A 14 -2.99 -2.13 4.40
N LEU A 15 -4.17 -2.58 3.96
CA LEU A 15 -4.99 -1.87 2.97
C LEU A 15 -5.35 -0.47 3.44
N ALA A 16 -5.90 -0.33 4.65
CA ALA A 16 -6.28 0.96 5.19
C ALA A 16 -5.07 1.91 5.30
N LEU A 17 -3.93 1.42 5.79
CA LEU A 17 -2.69 2.19 5.87
C LEU A 17 -2.20 2.63 4.48
N GLY A 18 -2.26 1.75 3.48
CA GLY A 18 -1.90 2.08 2.10
C GLY A 18 -2.81 3.16 1.49
N ILE A 19 -4.13 3.06 1.70
CA ILE A 19 -5.10 4.07 1.21
C ILE A 19 -4.84 5.43 1.87
N VAL A 20 -4.68 5.46 3.19
CA VAL A 20 -4.37 6.70 3.92
C VAL A 20 -3.05 7.29 3.43
N GLY A 21 -2.03 6.46 3.22
CA GLY A 21 -0.74 6.90 2.66
C GLY A 21 -0.87 7.58 1.30
N LEU A 22 -1.73 7.08 0.41
CA LEU A 22 -1.98 7.72 -0.88
C LEU A 22 -2.78 9.03 -0.78
N GLN A 23 -3.73 9.11 0.15
CA GLN A 23 -4.57 10.31 0.34
C GLN A 23 -3.81 11.50 0.93
N LEU A 24 -2.69 11.25 1.62
CA LEU A 24 -1.84 12.29 2.20
C LEU A 24 -0.89 12.94 1.19
N ASN A 25 -0.91 12.54 -0.09
CA ASN A 25 0.02 13.08 -1.10
C ASN A 25 -0.40 14.50 -1.53
N PRO A 26 0.41 15.55 -1.27
CA PRO A 26 0.09 16.93 -1.65
C PRO A 26 0.07 17.14 -3.16
N ASN A 27 -0.59 18.22 -3.60
CA ASN A 27 -0.71 18.54 -5.03
C ASN A 27 0.65 18.94 -5.63
N ARG A 28 1.26 18.02 -6.38
CA ARG A 28 2.62 18.12 -6.96
C ARG A 28 2.88 19.40 -7.74
N GLN A 29 1.88 19.83 -8.49
CA GLN A 29 2.04 21.00 -9.36
C GLN A 29 2.19 22.27 -8.52
N GLU A 30 1.50 22.32 -7.39
CA GLU A 30 1.48 23.49 -6.52
C GLU A 30 2.81 23.67 -5.76
N GLU A 31 3.36 22.58 -5.20
CA GLU A 31 4.69 22.63 -4.57
C GLU A 31 5.81 22.92 -5.57
N ASN A 32 5.81 22.26 -6.73
CA ASN A 32 6.85 22.50 -7.74
C ASN A 32 6.75 23.91 -8.34
N LEU A 33 5.53 24.47 -8.49
CA LEU A 33 5.33 25.87 -8.84
C LEU A 33 5.88 26.82 -7.77
N LYS A 34 5.68 26.50 -6.49
CA LYS A 34 6.21 27.30 -5.39
C LYS A 34 7.73 27.29 -5.41
N ILE A 35 8.37 26.12 -5.57
CA ILE A 35 9.83 25.98 -5.67
C ILE A 35 10.38 26.81 -6.84
N ALA A 36 9.76 26.71 -8.02
CA ALA A 36 10.20 27.47 -9.20
C ALA A 36 10.08 28.99 -9.01
N ARG A 37 9.09 29.46 -8.25
CA ARG A 37 8.89 30.89 -7.97
C ARG A 37 9.83 31.43 -6.90
N THR A 38 10.30 30.59 -5.97
CA THR A 38 11.15 31.02 -4.85
C THR A 38 12.64 30.80 -5.08
N ALA A 39 13.02 29.97 -6.06
CA ALA A 39 14.42 29.68 -6.35
C ALA A 39 15.14 30.92 -6.92
N THR A 40 16.40 31.09 -6.53
CA THR A 40 17.20 32.23 -7.01
C THR A 40 17.70 32.04 -8.43
N ASN A 41 17.74 30.79 -8.91
CA ASN A 41 18.18 30.42 -10.24
C ASN A 41 17.58 29.07 -10.68
N ALA A 42 17.73 28.75 -11.97
CA ALA A 42 17.18 27.53 -12.57
C ALA A 42 17.79 26.24 -12.02
N TYR A 43 19.07 26.25 -11.62
CA TYR A 43 19.75 25.07 -11.08
C TYR A 43 19.19 24.71 -9.69
N GLU A 44 19.04 25.70 -8.80
CA GLU A 44 18.42 25.49 -7.48
C GLU A 44 16.98 24.99 -7.59
N ALA A 45 16.20 25.56 -8.51
CA ALA A 45 14.84 25.09 -8.77
C ALA A 45 14.82 23.61 -9.20
N ALA A 46 15.66 23.24 -10.17
CA ALA A 46 15.72 21.87 -10.69
C ALA A 46 16.15 20.87 -9.61
N LYS A 47 17.13 21.24 -8.77
CA LYS A 47 17.57 20.40 -7.66
C LYS A 47 16.44 20.17 -6.64
N ALA A 48 15.79 21.23 -6.19
CA ALA A 48 14.71 21.14 -5.20
C ALA A 48 13.47 20.39 -5.74
N ILE A 49 13.13 20.57 -7.03
CA ILE A 49 12.06 19.79 -7.68
C ILE A 49 12.42 18.30 -7.75
N SER A 50 13.67 17.97 -8.09
CA SER A 50 14.13 16.58 -8.15
C SER A 50 14.07 15.90 -6.78
N GLU A 51 14.53 16.57 -5.73
CA GLU A 51 14.44 16.09 -4.35
C GLU A 51 12.98 15.89 -3.91
N ASN A 52 12.08 16.81 -4.27
CA ASN A 52 10.66 16.67 -3.99
C ASN A 52 10.05 15.46 -4.70
N ASN A 53 10.38 15.26 -5.97
CA ASN A 53 9.90 14.12 -6.75
C ASN A 53 10.45 12.78 -6.21
N GLN A 54 11.71 12.72 -5.76
CA GLN A 54 12.27 11.50 -5.16
C GLN A 54 11.57 11.14 -3.86
N LYS A 55 11.35 12.12 -2.98
CA LYS A 55 10.61 11.93 -1.73
C LYS A 55 9.22 11.39 -2.02
N GLU A 56 8.53 11.97 -2.99
CA GLU A 56 7.18 11.56 -3.40
C GLU A 56 7.13 10.13 -3.95
N ILE A 57 8.08 9.75 -4.81
CA ILE A 57 8.21 8.39 -5.33
C ILE A 57 8.41 7.41 -4.18
N PHE A 58 9.23 7.76 -3.18
CA PHE A 58 9.43 6.91 -2.02
C PHE A 58 8.12 6.70 -1.23
N TYR A 59 7.41 7.78 -0.87
CA TYR A 59 6.14 7.67 -0.14
C TYR A 59 5.08 6.90 -0.92
N SER A 60 4.93 7.18 -2.21
CA SER A 60 4.00 6.48 -3.07
C SER A 60 4.36 4.99 -3.18
N SER A 61 5.65 4.66 -3.31
CA SER A 61 6.11 3.27 -3.38
C SER A 61 5.80 2.51 -2.10
N VAL A 62 6.01 3.14 -0.93
CA VAL A 62 5.63 2.54 0.36
C VAL A 62 4.12 2.33 0.43
N ALA A 63 3.31 3.33 0.08
CA ALA A 63 1.86 3.23 0.12
C ALA A 63 1.33 2.13 -0.80
N TYR A 64 1.81 2.06 -2.05
CA TYR A 64 1.46 0.99 -2.98
C TYR A 64 1.96 -0.38 -2.52
N GLY A 65 3.13 -0.45 -1.89
CA GLY A 65 3.65 -1.67 -1.27
C GLY A 65 2.72 -2.20 -0.17
N LEU A 66 2.25 -1.30 0.72
CA LEU A 66 1.28 -1.64 1.76
C LEU A 66 -0.07 -2.10 1.17
N LEU A 67 -0.56 -1.44 0.12
CA LEU A 67 -1.77 -1.85 -0.59
C LEU A 67 -1.62 -3.25 -1.19
N GLY A 68 -0.58 -3.48 -1.98
CA GLY A 68 -0.33 -4.77 -2.62
C GLY A 68 -0.20 -5.90 -1.60
N PHE A 69 0.53 -5.65 -0.51
CA PHE A 69 0.66 -6.59 0.60
C PHE A 69 -0.69 -6.87 1.29
N GLY A 70 -1.46 -5.81 1.58
CA GLY A 70 -2.77 -5.93 2.20
C GLY A 70 -3.77 -6.72 1.36
N ILE A 71 -3.81 -6.48 0.04
CA ILE A 71 -4.61 -7.27 -0.92
C ILE A 71 -4.18 -8.74 -0.88
N SER A 72 -2.88 -8.99 -0.99
CA SER A 72 -2.31 -10.35 -1.03
C SER A 72 -2.68 -11.15 0.22
N LEU A 73 -2.54 -10.56 1.42
CA LEU A 73 -2.90 -11.19 2.68
C LEU A 73 -4.41 -11.44 2.79
N THR A 74 -5.23 -10.48 2.36
CA THR A 74 -6.70 -10.59 2.44
C THR A 74 -7.18 -11.74 1.54
N VAL A 75 -6.75 -11.75 0.27
CA VAL A 75 -7.08 -12.82 -0.69
C VAL A 75 -6.53 -14.17 -0.21
N GLY A 76 -5.27 -14.22 0.23
CA GLY A 76 -4.67 -15.43 0.78
C GLY A 76 -5.42 -15.99 1.99
N GLY A 77 -5.99 -15.12 2.84
CA GLY A 77 -6.86 -15.51 3.94
C GLY A 77 -8.15 -16.20 3.47
N PHE A 78 -8.78 -15.72 2.40
CA PHE A 78 -9.96 -16.38 1.80
C PHE A 78 -9.62 -17.71 1.14
N VAL A 79 -8.50 -17.79 0.43
CA VAL A 79 -8.03 -19.05 -0.19
C VAL A 79 -7.77 -20.10 0.90
N LEU A 80 -7.13 -19.71 2.00
CA LEU A 80 -6.87 -20.61 3.12
C LEU A 80 -8.15 -21.16 3.75
N ASP A 81 -9.20 -20.34 3.89
CA ASP A 81 -10.50 -20.83 4.37
C ASP A 81 -11.08 -21.92 3.47
N LYS A 82 -11.04 -21.73 2.15
CA LYS A 82 -11.53 -22.72 1.19
C LYS A 82 -10.76 -24.03 1.27
N VAL A 83 -9.43 -23.96 1.38
CA VAL A 83 -8.58 -25.15 1.51
C VAL A 83 -8.87 -25.90 2.81
N VAL A 84 -9.06 -25.18 3.92
CA VAL A 84 -9.40 -25.78 5.22
C VAL A 84 -10.81 -26.40 5.20
N GLN A 85 -11.77 -25.75 4.53
CA GLN A 85 -13.11 -26.32 4.37
C GLN A 85 -13.09 -27.61 3.56
N LYS A 86 -12.42 -27.62 2.40
CA LYS A 86 -12.31 -28.81 1.54
C LYS A 86 -11.69 -30.01 2.28
N LYS A 87 -10.62 -29.79 3.05
CA LYS A 87 -10.02 -30.87 3.86
C LYS A 87 -10.98 -31.48 4.88
N LYS A 88 -11.81 -30.65 5.53
CA LYS A 88 -12.79 -31.13 6.50
C LYS A 88 -13.95 -31.89 5.85
N GLU A 89 -14.23 -31.61 4.59
CA GLU A 89 -15.22 -32.37 3.81
C GLU A 89 -14.65 -33.74 3.43
N GLU A 90 -13.40 -33.79 2.94
CA GLU A 90 -12.69 -35.03 2.63
C GLU A 90 -12.57 -35.96 3.86
N GLU A 91 -12.16 -35.43 5.02
CA GLU A 91 -12.06 -36.20 6.27
C GLU A 91 -13.39 -36.80 6.75
N LYS A 92 -14.53 -36.18 6.41
CA LYS A 92 -15.87 -36.68 6.76
C LYS A 92 -16.40 -37.73 5.79
N GLU A 93 -15.90 -37.77 4.57
CA GLU A 93 -16.25 -38.80 3.58
C GLU A 93 -15.48 -40.11 3.83
N GLU A 94 -14.39 -40.05 4.60
CA GLU A 94 -13.54 -41.20 4.95
C GLU A 94 -13.93 -41.90 6.28
N GLU A 95 -14.81 -41.30 7.10
CA GLU A 95 -15.38 -41.88 8.34
C GLU A 95 -16.71 -42.62 8.10
#